data_AF-J3PJC5-F1
#
_entry.id   AF-J3PJC5-F1
#
_cell.length_a   1.000
_cell.length_b   1.000
_cell.length_c   1.000
_cell.angle_alpha   90.00
_cell.angle_beta   90.00
_cell.angle_gamma   90.00
#
_symmetry.space_group_name_H-M   'P 1'
#
loop_
_entity.id
_entity.type
_entity.pdbx_description
1 polymer ?
#
loop_
_entity_poly.entity_id
_entity_poly.type
_entity_poly.pdbx_seq_one_letter_code
_entity_poly.pdbx_strand_id
1 'polypeptide(L)'
;MGIPGMYKEIGPGDSISLSKLAVETFERTGRPLRLATDISIWQFQAQAAKGGSNPATRTLFYRLVRLQSHSIQPIFVFDGPNKPTIKRGRRTGGSRGGAVSTAIAKRLIHLFGFYTHDAPAEAEAECALLQRCGIVDAVLSEDVDTIMFGCTCTLRNWSAEKEKGSSSGPPTHVTVYDSAASTSDAPREARVRQHSLQTLNIPNLT
;
A
#
# COMPACT_ATOMS: atom_id res chain seq x y z
N MET A 1 -1.65 -4.96 12.66
CA MET A 1 -0.49 -4.91 13.56
C MET A 1 0.34 -6.17 13.36
N GLY A 2 1.50 -6.06 12.72
CA GLY A 2 2.41 -7.19 12.38
C GLY A 2 3.19 -7.77 13.57
N ILE A 3 4.30 -8.45 13.28
CA ILE A 3 5.12 -9.14 14.30
C ILE A 3 5.58 -8.17 15.41
N PRO A 4 5.35 -8.48 16.70
CA PRO A 4 5.85 -7.67 17.81
C PRO A 4 7.37 -7.50 17.77
N GLY A 5 7.86 -6.27 17.90
CA GLY A 5 9.29 -5.97 17.99
C GLY A 5 10.04 -5.94 16.65
N MET A 6 9.41 -6.31 15.53
CA MET A 6 10.10 -6.45 14.25
C MET A 6 10.80 -5.17 13.77
N TYR A 7 10.19 -4.00 13.98
CA TYR A 7 10.77 -2.71 13.59
C TYR A 7 12.03 -2.34 14.37
N LYS A 8 12.28 -2.96 15.53
CA LYS A 8 13.55 -2.80 16.24
C LYS A 8 14.69 -3.52 15.51
N GLU A 9 14.37 -4.63 14.83
CA GLU A 9 15.33 -5.47 14.13
C GLU A 9 15.56 -5.00 12.68
N ILE A 10 14.49 -4.69 11.94
CA ILE A 10 14.61 -4.25 10.53
C ILE A 10 14.91 -2.74 10.39
N GLY A 11 15.00 -2.03 11.51
CA GLY A 11 15.15 -0.59 11.56
C GLY A 11 13.84 0.19 11.38
N PRO A 12 13.87 1.52 11.57
CA PRO A 12 12.69 2.37 11.52
C PRO A 12 12.12 2.55 10.10
N GLY A 13 12.89 2.24 9.05
CA GLY A 13 12.55 2.52 7.66
C GLY A 13 12.84 3.99 7.29
N ASP A 14 12.87 4.26 5.98
CA ASP A 14 13.14 5.62 5.47
C ASP A 14 11.84 6.41 5.39
N SER A 15 11.80 7.59 6.01
CA SER A 15 10.67 8.51 5.83
C SER A 15 10.85 9.31 4.54
N ILE A 16 9.95 9.15 3.58
CA ILE A 16 9.98 9.87 2.29
C ILE A 16 8.62 10.50 1.99
N SER A 17 8.63 11.66 1.36
CA SER A 17 7.42 12.24 0.77
C SER A 17 6.88 11.33 -0.33
N LEU A 18 5.57 11.06 -0.29
CA LEU A 18 4.91 10.26 -1.33
C LEU A 18 5.03 10.92 -2.71
N SER A 19 5.03 12.26 -2.77
CA SER A 19 5.21 13.02 -4.00
C SER A 19 6.61 12.84 -4.57
N LYS A 20 7.64 12.86 -3.72
CA LYS A 20 9.03 12.59 -4.14
C LYS A 20 9.16 11.19 -4.74
N LEU A 21 8.63 10.18 -4.06
CA LEU A 21 8.66 8.80 -4.55
C LEU A 21 7.94 8.63 -5.91
N ALA A 22 6.80 9.29 -6.09
CA ALA A 22 6.05 9.25 -7.34
C ALA A 22 6.80 9.92 -8.50
N VAL A 23 7.38 11.10 -8.27
CA VAL A 23 8.14 11.85 -9.29
C VAL A 23 9.42 11.11 -9.67
N GLU A 24 10.20 10.65 -8.70
CA GLU A 24 11.44 9.89 -8.98
C GLU A 24 11.16 8.60 -9.76
N THR A 25 10.04 7.93 -9.47
CA THR A 25 9.63 6.74 -10.23
C THR A 25 9.24 7.12 -11.66
N PHE A 26 8.53 8.23 -11.83
CA PHE A 26 8.14 8.74 -13.15
C PHE A 26 9.36 9.11 -13.99
N GLU A 27 10.31 9.87 -13.44
CA GLU A 27 11.55 10.25 -14.12
C GLU A 27 12.39 9.03 -14.50
N ARG A 28 12.47 8.02 -13.62
CA ARG A 28 13.26 6.81 -13.84
C ARG A 28 12.65 5.87 -14.88
N THR A 29 11.33 5.72 -14.87
CA THR A 29 10.64 4.66 -15.65
C THR A 29 9.86 5.19 -16.85
N GLY A 30 9.68 6.51 -16.94
CA GLY A 30 8.81 7.16 -17.93
C GLY A 30 7.32 6.92 -17.70
N ARG A 31 6.92 6.28 -16.59
CA ARG A 31 5.53 5.97 -16.26
C ARG A 31 5.19 6.24 -14.79
N PRO A 32 3.91 6.50 -14.45
CA PRO A 32 3.49 6.68 -13.05
C PRO A 32 3.86 5.50 -12.14
N LEU A 33 4.04 5.80 -10.85
CA LEU A 33 4.26 4.79 -9.80
C LEU A 33 3.01 3.92 -9.67
N ARG A 34 3.15 2.61 -9.86
CA ARG A 34 2.05 1.64 -9.66
C ARG A 34 2.06 1.15 -8.22
N LEU A 35 0.95 1.35 -7.52
CA LEU A 35 0.86 1.10 -6.08
C LEU A 35 -0.30 0.16 -5.74
N ALA A 36 0.00 -1.00 -5.17
CA ALA A 36 -1.04 -1.84 -4.56
C ALA A 36 -1.37 -1.35 -3.15
N THR A 37 -2.64 -1.17 -2.84
CA THR A 37 -3.10 -0.74 -1.52
C THR A 37 -4.10 -1.73 -0.96
N ASP A 38 -3.85 -2.24 0.25
CA ASP A 38 -4.85 -2.98 1.01
C ASP A 38 -5.91 -2.01 1.55
N ILE A 39 -7.13 -2.10 1.01
CA ILE A 39 -8.23 -1.20 1.36
C ILE A 39 -8.79 -1.47 2.76
N SER A 40 -8.62 -2.67 3.31
CA SER A 40 -9.19 -3.07 4.60
C SER A 40 -8.66 -2.19 5.74
N ILE A 41 -7.40 -1.80 5.62
CA ILE A 41 -6.69 -0.91 6.54
C ILE A 41 -7.31 0.49 6.53
N TRP A 42 -7.61 1.00 5.34
CA TRP A 42 -8.19 2.33 5.18
C TRP A 42 -9.63 2.36 5.67
N GLN A 43 -10.40 1.31 5.39
CA GLN A 43 -11.75 1.14 5.94
C GLN A 43 -11.73 1.13 7.46
N PHE A 44 -10.76 0.46 8.07
CA PHE A 44 -10.59 0.44 9.53
C PHE A 44 -10.22 1.81 10.10
N GLN A 45 -9.21 2.49 9.53
CA GLN A 45 -8.79 3.83 9.97
C GLN A 45 -9.90 4.87 9.78
N ALA A 46 -10.70 4.75 8.71
CA ALA A 46 -11.80 5.66 8.42
C ALA A 46 -12.91 5.62 9.49
N GLN A 47 -13.05 4.53 10.26
CA GLN A 47 -14.03 4.42 11.34
C GLN A 47 -13.79 5.43 12.48
N ALA A 48 -12.55 5.91 12.64
CA ALA A 48 -12.24 6.89 13.68
C ALA A 48 -12.77 8.30 13.35
N ALA A 49 -13.19 8.55 12.11
CA ALA A 49 -13.71 9.84 11.70
C ALA A 49 -15.06 10.15 12.34
N LYS A 50 -15.23 11.37 12.83
CA LYS A 50 -16.46 11.84 13.51
C LYS A 50 -17.12 12.99 12.74
N GLY A 51 -18.41 13.19 12.99
CA GLY A 51 -19.18 14.36 12.53
C GLY A 51 -19.69 14.30 11.09
N GLY A 52 -20.84 14.93 10.86
CA GLY A 52 -21.51 15.00 9.55
C GLY A 52 -21.97 13.62 9.02
N SER A 53 -22.49 13.62 7.79
CA SER A 53 -22.96 12.40 7.13
C SER A 53 -21.81 11.53 6.62
N ASN A 54 -21.88 10.21 6.87
CA ASN A 54 -20.94 9.21 6.36
C ASN A 54 -19.45 9.57 6.56
N PRO A 55 -19.00 9.84 7.80
CA PRO A 55 -17.64 10.33 8.06
C PRO A 55 -16.54 9.40 7.57
N ALA A 56 -16.75 8.07 7.65
CA ALA A 56 -15.79 7.09 7.14
C ALA A 56 -15.64 7.16 5.61
N THR A 57 -16.76 7.24 4.88
CA THR A 57 -16.75 7.39 3.42
C THR A 57 -16.11 8.71 3.01
N ARG A 58 -16.36 9.79 3.75
CA ARG A 58 -15.73 11.10 3.53
C ARG A 58 -14.22 11.04 3.71
N THR A 59 -13.72 10.34 4.72
CA THR A 59 -12.28 10.14 4.92
C THR A 59 -11.67 9.35 3.75
N LEU A 60 -12.33 8.29 3.29
CA LEU A 60 -11.89 7.55 2.10
C LEU A 60 -11.86 8.47 0.87
N PHE A 61 -12.91 9.26 0.63
CA PHE A 61 -12.97 10.23 -0.47
C PHE A 61 -11.76 11.17 -0.49
N TYR A 62 -11.44 11.81 0.63
CA TYR A 62 -10.29 12.73 0.67
C TYR A 62 -8.94 12.03 0.50
N ARG A 63 -8.81 10.76 0.89
CA ARG A 63 -7.61 9.96 0.59
C ARG A 63 -7.47 9.69 -0.90
N LEU A 64 -8.58 9.36 -1.58
CA LEU A 64 -8.59 9.15 -3.03
C LEU A 64 -8.27 10.45 -3.79
N VAL A 65 -8.84 11.59 -3.37
CA VAL A 65 -8.48 12.92 -3.93
C VAL A 65 -6.99 13.21 -3.80
N ARG A 66 -6.39 12.89 -2.64
CA ARG A 66 -4.96 13.07 -2.42
C ARG A 66 -4.13 12.17 -3.35
N LEU A 67 -4.50 10.90 -3.51
CA LEU A 67 -3.82 10.02 -4.47
C LEU A 67 -3.92 10.55 -5.89
N GLN A 68 -5.08 11.08 -6.30
CA GLN A 68 -5.28 11.68 -7.62
C GLN A 68 -4.35 12.88 -7.88
N SER A 69 -3.91 13.57 -6.82
CA SER A 69 -2.98 14.71 -6.92
C SER A 69 -1.53 14.29 -7.15
N HIS A 70 -1.23 12.99 -7.15
CA HIS A 70 0.10 12.43 -7.37
C HIS A 70 0.15 11.65 -8.67
N SER A 71 1.33 11.54 -9.29
CA SER A 71 1.57 10.65 -10.44
C SER A 71 1.65 9.18 -10.01
N ILE A 72 0.55 8.67 -9.44
CA ILE A 72 0.39 7.32 -8.92
C ILE A 72 -0.77 6.65 -9.64
N GLN A 73 -0.58 5.41 -10.03
CA GLN A 73 -1.62 4.52 -10.54
C GLN A 73 -1.94 3.48 -9.45
N PRO A 74 -2.93 3.74 -8.59
CA PRO A 74 -3.27 2.82 -7.51
C PRO A 74 -4.13 1.65 -8.00
N ILE A 75 -3.89 0.48 -7.43
CA ILE A 75 -4.78 -0.67 -7.45
C ILE A 75 -5.18 -1.01 -6.02
N PHE A 76 -6.49 -1.02 -5.75
CA PHE A 76 -7.03 -1.31 -4.43
C PHE A 76 -7.42 -2.77 -4.35
N VAL A 77 -6.77 -3.51 -3.45
CA VAL A 77 -6.97 -4.93 -3.26
C VAL A 77 -7.95 -5.17 -2.11
N PHE A 78 -8.98 -5.96 -2.37
CA PHE A 78 -10.00 -6.36 -1.42
C PHE A 78 -9.77 -7.81 -0.99
N ASP A 79 -10.06 -8.09 0.28
CA ASP A 79 -10.08 -9.46 0.81
C ASP A 79 -11.10 -10.35 0.06
N GLY A 80 -10.68 -11.58 -0.18
CA GLY A 80 -11.47 -12.64 -0.77
C GLY A 80 -12.23 -13.52 0.23
N PRO A 81 -13.01 -14.49 -0.30
CA PRO A 81 -13.81 -15.41 0.51
C PRO A 81 -12.94 -16.43 1.27
N ASN A 82 -11.76 -16.79 0.76
CA ASN A 82 -10.92 -17.85 1.35
C ASN A 82 -9.98 -17.35 2.45
N LYS A 83 -10.22 -16.17 3.01
CA LYS A 83 -9.42 -15.68 4.13
C LYS A 83 -9.65 -16.52 5.39
N PRO A 84 -8.62 -16.72 6.23
CA PRO A 84 -8.77 -17.50 7.45
C PRO A 84 -9.80 -16.84 8.37
N THR A 85 -10.69 -17.65 8.94
CA THR A 85 -11.80 -17.21 9.82
C THR A 85 -11.32 -16.67 11.18
N ILE A 86 -10.07 -16.96 11.54
CA ILE A 86 -9.40 -16.46 12.74
C ILE A 86 -8.04 -15.91 12.29
N LYS A 87 -7.82 -14.61 12.46
CA LYS A 87 -6.53 -13.95 12.25
C LYS A 87 -6.09 -13.35 13.59
N ARG A 88 -4.93 -13.78 14.09
CA ARG A 88 -4.31 -13.26 15.33
C ARG A 88 -5.22 -13.36 16.57
N GLY A 89 -5.89 -14.51 16.74
CA GLY A 89 -6.78 -14.77 17.87
C GLY A 89 -8.11 -13.99 17.85
N ARG A 90 -8.40 -13.24 16.78
CA ARG A 90 -9.71 -12.61 16.56
C ARG A 90 -10.40 -13.20 15.34
N ARG A 91 -11.73 -13.31 15.41
CA ARG A 91 -12.56 -13.69 14.26
C ARG A 91 -12.45 -12.62 13.18
N THR A 92 -12.07 -13.02 11.98
CA THR A 92 -12.18 -12.19 10.78
C THR A 92 -13.65 -12.12 10.37
N GLY A 93 -14.14 -10.94 9.97
CA GLY A 93 -15.54 -10.77 9.55
C GLY A 93 -16.53 -10.30 10.62
N GLY A 94 -16.07 -9.84 11.78
CA GLY A 94 -16.92 -9.06 12.69
C GLY A 94 -17.24 -7.70 12.08
N SER A 95 -18.46 -7.53 11.55
CA SER A 95 -18.96 -6.22 11.11
C SER A 95 -18.99 -5.26 12.30
N ARG A 96 -17.94 -4.45 12.44
CA ARG A 96 -17.98 -3.29 13.33
C ARG A 96 -18.75 -2.22 12.57
N GLY A 97 -19.95 -1.88 13.06
CA GLY A 97 -20.75 -0.80 12.51
C GLY A 97 -19.90 0.47 12.33
N GLY A 98 -20.04 1.13 11.18
CA GLY A 98 -19.29 2.34 10.84
C GLY A 98 -18.14 2.17 9.82
N ALA A 99 -17.82 0.94 9.41
CA ALA A 99 -16.92 0.72 8.26
C ALA A 99 -17.59 1.19 6.95
N VAL A 100 -16.79 1.69 6.00
CA VAL A 100 -17.29 1.92 4.63
C VAL A 100 -17.65 0.56 4.03
N SER A 101 -18.88 0.39 3.55
CA SER A 101 -19.26 -0.86 2.90
C SER A 101 -18.39 -1.12 1.68
N THR A 102 -18.03 -2.39 1.44
CA THR A 102 -17.22 -2.78 0.28
C THR A 102 -17.82 -2.28 -1.04
N ALA A 103 -19.15 -2.33 -1.18
CA ALA A 103 -19.84 -1.84 -2.36
C ALA A 103 -19.67 -0.32 -2.56
N ILE A 104 -19.80 0.48 -1.49
CA ILE A 104 -19.60 1.94 -1.55
C ILE A 104 -18.13 2.25 -1.86
N ALA A 105 -17.19 1.54 -1.20
CA ALA A 105 -15.76 1.73 -1.44
C ALA A 105 -15.40 1.44 -2.91
N LYS A 106 -15.82 0.28 -3.46
CA LYS A 106 -15.59 -0.07 -4.87
C LYS A 106 -16.20 0.94 -5.83
N ARG A 107 -17.45 1.35 -5.59
CA ARG A 107 -18.13 2.37 -6.40
C ARG A 107 -17.36 3.68 -6.38
N LEU A 108 -16.91 4.12 -5.21
CA LEU A 108 -16.16 5.36 -5.07
C LEU A 108 -14.82 5.29 -5.82
N ILE A 109 -14.06 4.22 -5.62
CA ILE A 109 -12.77 3.99 -6.30
C ILE A 109 -12.95 4.00 -7.82
N HIS A 110 -14.00 3.34 -8.33
CA HIS A 110 -14.30 3.32 -9.76
C HIS A 110 -14.64 4.71 -10.31
N LEU A 111 -15.36 5.54 -9.55
CA LEU A 111 -15.66 6.93 -9.95
C LEU A 111 -14.41 7.82 -10.04
N PHE A 112 -13.35 7.51 -9.29
CA PHE A 112 -12.04 8.17 -9.43
C PHE A 112 -11.22 7.64 -10.63
N GLY A 113 -11.69 6.62 -11.34
CA GLY A 113 -10.94 5.99 -12.43
C GLY A 113 -9.81 5.08 -11.95
N PHE A 114 -9.83 4.67 -10.69
CA PHE A 114 -8.83 3.77 -10.12
C PHE A 114 -9.22 2.30 -10.26
N TYR A 115 -8.23 1.42 -10.13
CA TYR A 115 -8.42 -0.02 -10.29
C TYR A 115 -8.80 -0.68 -8.96
N THR A 116 -9.70 -1.66 -9.02
CA THR A 116 -10.05 -2.54 -7.90
C THR A 116 -9.70 -3.98 -8.27
N HIS A 117 -9.17 -4.73 -7.31
CA HIS A 117 -8.86 -6.14 -7.46
C HIS A 117 -9.41 -6.92 -6.27
N ASP A 118 -10.01 -8.08 -6.53
CA ASP A 118 -10.51 -8.98 -5.49
C ASP A 118 -9.51 -10.12 -5.31
N ALA A 119 -8.85 -10.17 -4.15
CA ALA A 119 -7.94 -11.26 -3.82
C ALA A 119 -8.73 -12.57 -3.68
N PRO A 120 -8.12 -13.74 -3.94
CA PRO A 120 -8.76 -15.03 -3.65
C PRO A 120 -8.90 -15.27 -2.13
N ALA A 121 -7.98 -14.74 -1.33
CA ALA A 121 -7.92 -14.90 0.13
C ALA A 121 -7.57 -13.57 0.83
N GLU A 122 -6.34 -13.38 1.29
CA GLU A 122 -5.93 -12.16 2.02
C GLU A 122 -5.38 -11.09 1.06
N ALA A 123 -5.84 -9.84 1.23
CA ALA A 123 -5.39 -8.73 0.40
C ALA A 123 -3.87 -8.47 0.51
N GLU A 124 -3.28 -8.62 1.70
CA GLU A 124 -1.83 -8.41 1.93
C GLU A 124 -0.95 -9.37 1.12
N ALA A 125 -1.35 -10.65 1.08
CA ALA A 125 -0.65 -11.69 0.33
C ALA A 125 -0.75 -11.43 -1.18
N GLU A 126 -1.94 -11.06 -1.65
CA GLU A 126 -2.17 -10.72 -3.05
C GLU A 126 -1.40 -9.45 -3.46
N CYS A 127 -1.38 -8.41 -2.63
CA CYS A 127 -0.56 -7.22 -2.87
C CYS A 127 0.93 -7.56 -3.06
N ALA A 128 1.48 -8.41 -2.18
CA ALA A 128 2.87 -8.86 -2.30
C ALA A 128 3.10 -9.67 -3.59
N LEU A 129 2.15 -10.53 -3.97
CA LEU A 129 2.21 -11.29 -5.22
C LEU A 129 2.20 -10.36 -6.45
N LEU A 130 1.30 -9.37 -6.48
CA LEU A 130 1.24 -8.38 -7.56
C LEU A 130 2.56 -7.64 -7.75
N GLN A 131 3.26 -7.32 -6.66
CA GLN A 131 4.59 -6.71 -6.74
C GLN A 131 5.63 -7.69 -7.29
N ARG A 132 5.67 -8.92 -6.77
CA ARG A 132 6.61 -9.94 -7.23
C ARG A 132 6.45 -10.29 -8.71
N CYS A 133 5.23 -10.19 -9.24
CA CYS A 133 4.92 -10.35 -10.66
C CYS A 133 5.23 -9.10 -11.51
N GLY A 134 5.68 -7.99 -10.91
CA GLY A 134 5.98 -6.74 -11.61
C GLY A 134 4.76 -5.96 -12.07
N ILE A 135 3.56 -6.28 -11.56
CA ILE A 135 2.32 -5.57 -11.88
C ILE A 135 2.32 -4.21 -11.18
N VAL A 136 2.79 -4.17 -9.92
CA VAL A 136 2.97 -2.94 -9.13
C VAL A 136 4.42 -2.78 -8.71
N ASP A 137 4.84 -1.54 -8.47
CA ASP A 137 6.20 -1.21 -8.04
C ASP A 137 6.33 -1.28 -6.51
N ALA A 138 5.27 -0.92 -5.79
CA ALA A 138 5.25 -0.85 -4.34
C ALA A 138 3.91 -1.33 -3.75
N VAL A 139 3.93 -1.72 -2.48
CA VAL A 139 2.73 -2.06 -1.70
C VAL A 139 2.57 -1.09 -0.55
N LEU A 140 1.43 -0.42 -0.44
CA LEU A 140 1.05 0.39 0.71
C LEU A 140 0.24 -0.46 1.70
N SER A 141 0.86 -0.79 2.84
CA SER A 141 0.24 -1.53 3.94
C SER A 141 0.70 -1.01 5.30
N GLU A 142 -0.19 -1.07 6.28
CA GLU A 142 0.14 -0.79 7.70
C GLU A 142 0.79 -1.98 8.39
N ASP A 143 0.71 -3.16 7.79
CA ASP A 143 1.30 -4.38 8.31
C ASP A 143 2.51 -4.78 7.46
N VAL A 144 3.56 -5.20 8.16
CA VAL A 144 4.79 -5.75 7.59
C VAL A 144 4.64 -7.19 7.14
N ASP A 145 3.46 -7.77 7.31
CA ASP A 145 3.15 -9.14 6.90
C ASP A 145 3.35 -9.29 5.39
N THR A 146 3.25 -8.20 4.61
CA THR A 146 3.61 -8.15 3.19
C THR A 146 5.05 -8.58 2.92
N ILE A 147 5.99 -8.27 3.83
CA ILE A 147 7.40 -8.68 3.72
C ILE A 147 7.51 -10.20 3.83
N MET A 148 6.74 -10.84 4.72
CA MET A 148 6.71 -12.31 4.83
C MET A 148 6.20 -12.98 3.56
N PHE A 149 5.27 -12.34 2.85
CA PHE A 149 4.75 -12.82 1.57
C PHE A 149 5.71 -12.55 0.39
N GLY A 150 6.88 -11.95 0.66
CA GLY A 150 7.94 -11.71 -0.31
C GLY A 150 7.89 -10.33 -0.99
N CYS A 151 7.19 -9.37 -0.40
CA CYS A 151 7.22 -7.97 -0.85
C CYS A 151 8.62 -7.37 -0.62
N THR A 152 9.20 -6.77 -1.66
CA THR A 152 10.52 -6.13 -1.60
C THR A 152 10.46 -4.65 -1.23
N CYS A 153 9.40 -3.95 -1.66
CA CYS A 153 9.20 -2.53 -1.36
C CYS A 153 7.82 -2.33 -0.71
N THR A 154 7.81 -2.18 0.62
CA THR A 154 6.59 -1.92 1.40
C THR A 154 6.60 -0.48 1.91
N LEU A 155 5.53 0.26 1.61
CA LEU A 155 5.23 1.58 2.14
C LEU A 155 4.28 1.44 3.32
N ARG A 156 4.53 2.20 4.39
CA ARG A 156 3.76 2.17 5.63
C ARG A 156 3.45 3.58 6.11
N ASN A 157 2.44 3.71 6.97
CA ASN A 157 2.15 4.90 7.76
C ASN A 157 2.07 6.15 6.87
N TRP A 158 1.04 6.19 6.01
CA TRP A 158 0.77 7.38 5.22
C TRP A 158 0.18 8.48 6.12
N SER A 159 1.06 9.28 6.70
CA SER A 159 0.74 10.25 7.74
C SER A 159 1.35 11.62 7.45
N ALA A 160 0.94 12.61 8.25
CA ALA A 160 1.65 13.88 8.28
C ALA A 160 3.11 13.65 8.68
N GLU A 161 4.00 14.51 8.20
CA GLU A 161 5.36 14.54 8.69
C GLU A 161 5.36 14.94 10.17
N LYS A 162 6.14 14.23 10.98
CA LYS A 162 6.30 14.57 12.39
C LYS A 162 7.33 15.69 12.50
N GLU A 163 6.89 16.94 12.39
CA GLU A 163 7.67 18.04 12.97
C GLU A 163 7.56 17.97 14.50
N LYS A 164 8.63 18.39 15.21
CA LYS A 164 8.72 18.35 16.68
C LYS A 164 7.53 19.08 17.33
N GLY A 165 6.47 18.36 17.65
CA GLY A 165 5.36 18.84 18.48
C GLY A 165 3.95 18.81 17.85
N SER A 166 3.78 18.56 16.55
CA SER A 166 2.43 18.48 15.93
C SER A 166 2.28 17.23 15.08
N SER A 167 1.31 16.38 15.43
CA SER A 167 0.87 15.24 14.61
C SER A 167 -0.33 15.58 13.73
N SER A 168 -0.70 16.87 13.66
CA SER A 168 -1.91 17.36 13.01
C SER A 168 -1.55 18.07 11.70
N GLY A 169 -1.48 17.31 10.62
CA GLY A 169 -1.20 17.84 9.29
C GLY A 169 -1.77 16.97 8.17
N PRO A 170 -1.68 17.44 6.90
CA PRO A 170 -2.02 16.63 5.74
C PRO A 170 -1.10 15.39 5.67
N PRO A 171 -1.62 14.18 5.34
CA PRO A 171 -0.77 13.02 5.09
C PRO A 171 0.07 13.23 3.82
N THR A 172 1.38 13.40 4.00
CA THR A 172 2.35 13.70 2.94
C THR A 172 3.46 12.66 2.84
N HIS A 173 3.81 12.00 3.95
CA HIS A 173 4.95 11.11 4.04
C HIS A 173 4.52 9.66 4.24
N VAL A 174 5.37 8.75 3.77
CA VAL A 174 5.29 7.31 3.98
C VAL A 174 6.64 6.81 4.50
N THR A 175 6.61 5.77 5.32
CA THR A 175 7.79 5.03 5.74
C THR A 175 8.04 3.89 4.75
N VAL A 176 9.21 3.89 4.11
CA VAL A 176 9.63 2.87 3.14
C VAL A 176 10.46 1.81 3.84
N TYR A 177 10.08 0.55 3.63
CA TYR A 177 10.88 -0.62 3.94
C TYR A 177 11.27 -1.28 2.62
N ASP A 178 12.57 -1.29 2.35
CA ASP A 178 13.18 -1.90 1.18
C ASP A 178 13.97 -3.13 1.62
N SER A 179 13.43 -4.32 1.36
CA SER A 179 14.07 -5.58 1.77
C SER A 179 15.30 -5.91 0.92
N ALA A 180 15.47 -5.26 -0.24
CA ALA A 180 16.66 -5.44 -1.07
C ALA A 180 17.82 -4.56 -0.58
N ALA A 181 17.53 -3.42 0.06
CA ALA A 181 18.53 -2.55 0.65
C ALA A 181 19.21 -3.16 1.89
N SER A 182 18.51 -4.00 2.66
CA SER A 182 19.06 -4.62 3.88
C SER A 182 20.04 -5.77 3.64
N THR A 183 20.16 -6.27 2.40
CA THR A 183 21.01 -7.43 2.06
C THR A 183 22.32 -7.07 1.35
N SER A 184 22.55 -5.81 0.99
CA SER A 184 23.83 -5.40 0.39
C SER A 184 24.08 -3.90 0.48
N ASP A 185 25.34 -3.55 0.67
CA ASP A 185 25.87 -2.21 0.96
C ASP A 185 26.06 -1.36 -0.32
N ALA A 186 25.09 -1.35 -1.25
CA ALA A 186 25.22 -0.63 -2.52
C ALA A 186 24.04 0.33 -2.77
N PRO A 187 24.31 1.56 -3.24
CA PRO A 187 23.32 2.63 -3.39
C PRO A 187 22.19 2.24 -4.37
N ARG A 188 20.97 2.72 -4.06
CA ARG A 188 19.71 2.44 -4.80
C ARG A 188 19.81 2.69 -6.31
N GLU A 189 20.66 3.61 -6.75
CA GLU A 189 20.87 3.97 -8.16
C GLU A 189 21.49 2.83 -9.00
N ALA A 190 22.29 1.96 -8.39
CA ALA A 190 23.05 0.95 -9.12
C ALA A 190 22.23 -0.32 -9.48
N ARG A 191 21.11 -0.58 -8.78
CA ARG A 191 20.46 -1.91 -8.83
C ARG A 191 19.29 -2.04 -9.79
N VAL A 192 18.60 -0.95 -10.10
CA VAL A 192 17.44 -0.99 -11.01
C VAL A 192 17.86 -1.30 -12.45
N ARG A 193 19.12 -1.01 -12.83
CA ARG A 193 19.68 -1.36 -14.15
C ARG A 193 19.74 -2.87 -14.41
N GLN A 194 19.81 -3.71 -13.38
CA GLN A 194 19.80 -5.17 -13.57
C GLN A 194 18.39 -5.73 -13.77
N HIS A 195 17.38 -5.13 -13.16
CA HIS A 195 16.00 -5.63 -13.26
C HIS A 195 15.35 -5.33 -14.61
N SER A 196 15.80 -4.29 -15.33
CA SER A 196 15.35 -4.02 -16.72
C SER A 196 15.95 -4.98 -17.75
N LEU A 197 17.04 -5.69 -17.42
CA LEU A 197 17.69 -6.64 -18.32
C LEU A 197 17.10 -8.05 -18.23
N GLN A 198 16.40 -8.39 -17.14
CA GLN A 198 15.76 -9.71 -16.98
C GLN A 198 14.34 -9.79 -17.56
N THR A 199 13.67 -8.66 -17.83
CA THR A 199 12.32 -8.60 -18.41
C THR A 199 12.27 -8.85 -19.93
N LEU A 200 13.41 -9.04 -20.59
CA LEU A 200 13.49 -9.22 -22.05
C LEU A 200 13.52 -10.68 -22.53
N ASN A 201 13.38 -11.67 -21.66
CA ASN A 201 13.52 -13.08 -22.05
C ASN A 201 12.32 -13.96 -21.62
N ILE A 202 11.12 -13.63 -22.10
CA ILE A 202 10.01 -14.57 -22.13
C ILE A 202 9.85 -15.05 -23.58
N PRO A 203 10.14 -16.32 -23.89
CA PRO A 203 9.92 -16.86 -25.24
C PRO A 203 8.41 -16.91 -25.54
N ASN A 204 8.03 -16.36 -26.69
CA ASN A 204 6.68 -16.47 -27.26
C ASN A 204 6.29 -17.94 -27.39
N LEU A 205 5.20 -18.33 -26.73
CA LEU A 205 4.51 -19.59 -26.96
C LEU A 205 3.54 -19.39 -28.13
N THR A 206 3.95 -19.91 -29.29
CA THR A 206 3.05 -20.34 -30.38
C THR A 206 2.51 -21.71 -30.09
#